data_AF-A0A7S2BUR9-F1
#
_entry.id   AF-A0A7S2BUR9-F1
#
_cell.length_a   1.000
_cell.length_b   1.000
_cell.length_c   1.000
_cell.angle_alpha   90.00
_cell.angle_beta   90.00
_cell.angle_gamma   90.00
#
_symmetry.space_group_name_H-M   'P 1'
#
loop_
_entity.id
_entity.type
_entity.pdbx_description
1 polymer ?
#
loop_
_entity_poly.entity_id
_entity_poly.type
_entity_poly.pdbx_seq_one_letter_code
_entity_poly.pdbx_strand_id
1 'polypeptide(L)'
;TEVMYGRKLWLLHEPKCTMEQIWPDVAPQCPKGRCEVFYGVPPASHTGDGLVLDTYLNTILPKLPDRGTTNNTCLEKPQVVIQNAGEVLYLPARWWHFTYNLDDTVGVTMHVL
;
A
#
# COMPACT_ATOMS: atom_id res chain seq x y z
N THR A 1 6.63 -9.60 10.38
CA THR A 1 7.79 -8.85 9.83
C THR A 1 8.28 -7.91 10.90
N GLU A 2 9.58 -7.87 11.15
CA GLU A 2 10.23 -7.02 12.14
C GLU A 2 11.08 -5.98 11.41
N VAL A 3 11.05 -4.72 11.85
CA VAL A 3 11.97 -3.69 11.38
C VAL A 3 13.13 -3.62 12.36
N MET A 4 14.35 -3.88 11.90
CA MET A 4 15.55 -3.83 12.75
C MET A 4 16.12 -2.41 12.83
N TYR A 5 15.96 -1.64 11.75
CA TYR A 5 16.46 -0.27 11.63
C TYR A 5 15.60 0.53 10.65
N GLY A 6 15.45 1.83 10.86
CA GLY A 6 14.62 2.72 10.04
C GLY A 6 13.13 2.61 10.35
N ARG A 7 12.29 3.05 9.41
CA ARG A 7 10.83 3.06 9.53
C ARG A 7 10.17 2.66 8.22
N LYS A 8 9.07 1.91 8.35
CA LYS A 8 8.33 1.38 7.21
C LYS A 8 6.86 1.78 7.27
N LEU A 9 6.36 2.42 6.22
CA LEU A 9 4.94 2.65 6.00
C LEU A 9 4.30 1.41 5.40
N TRP A 10 3.13 1.06 5.92
CA TRP A 10 2.27 0.00 5.43
C TRP A 10 0.89 0.58 5.10
N LEU A 11 0.40 0.26 3.92
CA LEU A 11 -0.99 0.46 3.53
C LEU A 11 -1.63 -0.93 3.41
N LEU A 12 -2.66 -1.20 4.20
CA LEU A 12 -3.24 -2.54 4.33
C LEU A 12 -4.72 -2.54 3.92
N HIS A 13 -5.07 -3.43 2.99
CA HIS A 13 -6.43 -3.70 2.56
C HIS A 13 -6.86 -5.11 2.99
N GLU A 14 -8.08 -5.21 3.53
CA GLU A 14 -8.68 -6.49 3.90
C GLU A 14 -8.83 -7.40 2.66
N PRO A 15 -8.79 -8.73 2.83
CA PRO A 15 -8.80 -9.70 1.74
C PRO A 15 -10.15 -9.80 1.01
N LYS A 16 -11.13 -8.96 1.36
CA LYS A 16 -12.47 -8.95 0.77
C LYS A 16 -12.42 -8.75 -0.73
N CYS A 17 -11.40 -8.04 -1.22
CA CYS A 17 -11.24 -7.74 -2.63
C CYS A 17 -9.82 -7.96 -3.10
N THR A 18 -9.72 -8.37 -4.35
CA THR A 18 -8.46 -8.49 -5.09
C THR A 18 -8.05 -7.10 -5.59
N MET A 19 -6.76 -6.90 -5.84
CA MET A 19 -6.31 -5.60 -6.34
C MET A 19 -6.83 -5.33 -7.76
N GLU A 20 -7.09 -6.36 -8.57
CA GLU A 20 -7.78 -6.23 -9.87
C GLU A 20 -9.18 -5.62 -9.73
N GLN A 21 -9.82 -5.78 -8.57
CA GLN A 21 -11.11 -5.17 -8.24
C GLN A 21 -10.98 -3.76 -7.66
N ILE A 22 -9.83 -3.41 -7.05
CA ILE A 22 -9.57 -2.09 -6.46
C ILE A 22 -9.01 -1.12 -7.53
N TRP A 23 -8.19 -1.65 -8.43
CA TRP A 23 -7.44 -0.88 -9.42
C TRP A 23 -8.29 0.00 -10.33
N PRO A 24 -9.42 -0.47 -10.89
CA PRO A 24 -10.25 0.33 -11.80
C PRO A 24 -10.83 1.59 -11.16
N ASP A 25 -10.96 1.62 -9.84
CA ASP A 25 -11.51 2.75 -9.09
C ASP A 25 -10.42 3.67 -8.52
N VAL A 26 -9.20 3.16 -8.33
CA VAL A 26 -8.02 3.95 -7.95
C VAL A 26 -7.36 4.63 -9.16
N ALA A 27 -7.19 3.90 -10.26
CA ALA A 27 -6.49 4.37 -11.45
C ALA A 27 -7.06 5.65 -12.08
N PRO A 28 -8.38 5.90 -12.14
CA PRO A 28 -8.93 7.15 -12.67
C PRO A 28 -8.65 8.37 -11.78
N GLN A 29 -8.39 8.16 -10.50
CA GLN A 29 -8.08 9.23 -9.54
C GLN A 29 -6.62 9.66 -9.61
N CYS A 30 -5.81 8.91 -10.34
CA CYS A 30 -4.41 9.15 -10.54
C CYS A 30 -4.18 10.27 -11.57
N PRO A 31 -3.27 11.21 -11.29
CA PRO A 31 -2.73 12.08 -12.32
C PRO A 31 -2.12 11.21 -13.44
N LYS A 32 -2.37 11.58 -14.70
CA LYS A 32 -1.85 10.87 -15.88
C LYS A 32 -0.33 10.62 -15.73
N GLY A 33 0.08 9.36 -15.77
CA GLY A 33 1.49 8.94 -15.69
C GLY A 33 2.10 8.90 -14.30
N ARG A 34 1.31 9.02 -13.21
CA ARG A 34 1.83 9.08 -11.82
C ARG A 34 1.36 7.97 -10.90
N CYS A 35 0.78 6.89 -11.41
CA CYS A 35 0.30 5.80 -10.55
C CYS A 35 0.75 4.40 -10.95
N GLU A 36 1.82 4.27 -11.71
CA GLU A 36 2.18 2.96 -12.28
C GLU A 36 2.69 1.93 -11.26
N VAL A 37 2.81 2.27 -9.96
CA VAL A 37 3.46 1.45 -8.92
C VAL A 37 2.46 0.98 -7.87
N PHE A 38 1.58 0.06 -8.28
CA PHE A 38 0.87 -0.79 -7.34
C PHE A 38 1.22 -2.28 -7.48
N TYR A 39 2.12 -2.61 -8.40
CA TYR A 39 2.47 -4.00 -8.70
C TYR A 39 3.94 -4.24 -8.44
N GLY A 40 4.24 -5.41 -7.87
CA GLY A 40 5.59 -5.97 -7.73
C GLY A 40 6.30 -6.28 -9.05
N VAL A 41 6.19 -5.40 -10.04
CA VAL A 41 7.08 -5.34 -11.20
C VAL A 41 8.33 -4.57 -10.74
N PRO A 42 9.53 -5.14 -10.89
CA PRO A 42 10.76 -4.42 -10.58
C PRO A 42 10.83 -3.14 -11.42
N PRO A 43 11.44 -2.04 -10.93
CA PRO A 43 11.51 -0.75 -11.61
C PRO A 43 12.33 -0.73 -12.92
N ALA A 44 12.66 -1.88 -13.49
CA ALA A 44 13.72 -2.03 -14.48
C ALA A 44 13.43 -1.41 -15.87
N SER A 45 12.26 -0.81 -16.11
CA SER A 45 11.96 -0.17 -17.40
C SER A 45 11.39 1.25 -17.33
N HIS A 46 11.36 1.91 -16.17
CA HIS A 46 10.74 3.23 -16.06
C HIS A 46 11.70 4.27 -15.50
N THR A 47 12.10 5.21 -16.36
CA THR A 47 12.87 6.43 -16.04
C THR A 47 11.99 7.57 -15.48
N GLY A 48 10.73 7.28 -15.18
CA GLY A 48 9.77 8.22 -14.62
C GLY A 48 9.32 7.77 -13.24
N ASP A 49 9.25 8.72 -12.31
CA ASP A 49 8.89 8.51 -10.90
C ASP A 49 7.60 7.71 -10.79
N GLY A 50 7.78 6.42 -10.57
CA GLY A 50 6.72 5.51 -10.16
C GLY A 50 5.98 6.09 -8.98
N LEU A 51 4.68 5.78 -8.88
CA LEU A 51 3.71 6.40 -7.96
C LEU A 51 4.35 7.09 -6.76
N VAL A 52 4.52 8.41 -6.86
CA VAL A 52 5.07 9.21 -5.76
C VAL A 52 4.12 9.00 -4.59
N LEU A 53 4.60 8.44 -3.47
CA LEU A 53 3.80 8.15 -2.28
C LEU A 53 2.88 9.33 -1.91
N ASP A 54 3.38 10.56 -2.08
CA ASP A 54 2.63 11.80 -1.91
C ASP A 54 1.36 11.89 -2.79
N THR A 55 1.41 11.42 -4.03
CA THR A 55 0.25 11.36 -4.92
C THR A 55 -0.82 10.44 -4.32
N TYR A 56 -0.44 9.26 -3.82
CA TYR A 56 -1.40 8.37 -3.18
C TYR A 56 -1.99 9.02 -1.93
N LEU A 57 -1.13 9.45 -1.00
CA LEU A 57 -1.54 9.97 0.30
C LEU A 57 -2.35 11.26 0.20
N ASN A 58 -1.98 12.16 -0.72
CA ASN A 58 -2.61 13.48 -0.81
C ASN A 58 -3.76 13.53 -1.84
N THR A 59 -3.80 12.63 -2.81
CA THR A 59 -4.79 12.71 -3.91
C THR A 59 -5.81 11.58 -3.88
N ILE A 60 -5.38 10.35 -3.59
CA ILE A 60 -6.22 9.14 -3.72
C ILE A 60 -6.82 8.78 -2.38
N LEU A 61 -5.99 8.62 -1.35
CA LEU A 61 -6.40 8.22 -0.01
C LEU A 61 -7.54 9.08 0.57
N PRO A 62 -7.57 10.43 0.39
CA PRO A 62 -8.66 11.25 0.91
C PRO A 62 -10.01 11.08 0.19
N LYS A 63 -10.01 10.48 -1.01
CA LYS A 63 -11.20 10.26 -1.83
C LYS A 63 -11.80 8.87 -1.66
N LEU A 64 -11.06 7.95 -1.01
CA LEU A 64 -11.56 6.61 -0.73
C LEU A 64 -12.64 6.67 0.37
N PRO A 65 -13.76 5.95 0.21
CA PRO A 65 -14.79 5.88 1.24
C PRO A 65 -14.25 5.31 2.56
N ASP A 66 -14.77 5.84 3.68
CA ASP A 66 -14.53 5.24 4.99
C ASP A 66 -15.30 3.92 5.14
N ARG A 67 -14.84 3.09 6.07
CA ARG A 67 -15.39 1.74 6.32
C ARG A 67 -16.92 1.78 6.55
N GLY A 68 -17.66 0.97 5.79
CA GLY A 68 -19.12 0.83 5.94
C GLY A 68 -20.00 1.89 5.25
N THR A 69 -19.43 2.77 4.43
CA THR A 69 -20.20 3.86 3.75
C THR A 69 -20.82 3.46 2.40
N THR A 70 -20.44 2.32 1.80
CA THR A 70 -20.98 1.86 0.52
C THR A 70 -21.33 0.37 0.53
N ASN A 71 -22.36 -0.01 -0.23
CA ASN A 71 -22.81 -1.40 -0.35
C ASN A 71 -21.91 -2.27 -1.27
N ASN A 72 -20.84 -1.71 -1.84
CA ASN A 72 -19.86 -2.42 -2.66
C ASN A 72 -18.45 -2.08 -2.13
N THR A 73 -17.88 -3.03 -1.38
CA THR A 73 -17.01 -2.81 -0.20
C THR A 73 -15.50 -2.89 -0.47
N CYS A 74 -15.07 -2.83 -1.73
CA CYS A 74 -13.66 -3.02 -2.10
C CYS A 74 -12.77 -1.81 -1.90
N LEU A 75 -13.35 -0.61 -1.86
CA LEU A 75 -12.61 0.66 -1.87
C LEU A 75 -12.61 1.38 -0.55
N GLU A 76 -12.73 0.63 0.54
CA GLU A 76 -12.56 1.23 1.87
C GLU A 76 -11.13 1.75 2.03
N LYS A 77 -11.01 2.87 2.73
CA LYS A 77 -9.75 3.46 3.12
C LYS A 77 -8.83 2.40 3.75
N PRO A 78 -7.60 2.19 3.24
CA PRO A 78 -6.68 1.24 3.82
C PRO A 78 -6.33 1.60 5.26
N GLN A 79 -5.95 0.60 6.03
CA GLN A 79 -5.29 0.84 7.30
C GLN A 79 -3.87 1.31 7.03
N VAL A 80 -3.53 2.48 7.57
CA VAL A 80 -2.21 3.09 7.44
C VAL A 80 -1.45 2.83 8.74
N VAL A 81 -0.29 2.18 8.63
CA VAL A 81 0.56 1.84 9.78
C VAL A 81 2.00 2.29 9.50
N ILE A 82 2.60 2.99 10.45
CA ILE A 82 4.04 3.25 10.46
C ILE A 82 4.65 2.27 11.45
N GLN A 83 5.53 1.40 10.95
CA GLN A 83 6.29 0.44 11.74
C GLN A 83 7.67 1.02 12.08
N ASN A 84 7.98 1.13 13.36
CA ASN A 84 9.26 1.59 13.89
C ASN A 84 10.25 0.44 14.09
N ALA A 85 11.53 0.77 14.26
CA ALA A 85 12.55 -0.20 14.64
C ALA A 85 12.21 -0.91 15.97
N GLY A 86 12.39 -2.23 16.00
CA GLY A 86 12.02 -3.12 17.09
C GLY A 86 10.55 -3.58 17.09
N GLU A 87 9.69 -3.02 16.24
CA GLU A 87 8.29 -3.43 16.17
C GLU A 87 8.11 -4.63 15.24
N VAL A 88 7.19 -5.52 15.63
CA VAL A 88 6.77 -6.67 14.83
C VAL A 88 5.34 -6.46 14.33
N LEU A 89 5.17 -6.44 13.02
CA LEU A 89 3.86 -6.45 12.37
C LEU A 89 3.50 -7.88 11.97
N TYR A 90 2.37 -8.38 12.46
CA TYR A 90 1.74 -9.61 11.96
C TYR A 90 0.76 -9.27 10.85
N LEU A 91 1.02 -9.77 9.64
CA LEU A 91 0.14 -9.57 8.49
C LEU A 91 -0.61 -10.88 8.19
N PRO A 92 -1.95 -10.91 8.34
CA PRO A 92 -2.72 -12.11 8.06
C PRO A 92 -2.66 -12.48 6.57
N ALA A 93 -2.87 -13.77 6.29
CA ALA A 93 -2.89 -14.26 4.92
C ALA A 93 -3.91 -13.51 4.05
N ARG A 94 -3.56 -13.33 2.77
CA ARG A 94 -4.40 -12.73 1.70
C ARG A 94 -4.69 -11.24 1.86
N TRP A 95 -4.14 -10.57 2.88
CA TRP A 95 -4.22 -9.12 2.98
C TRP A 95 -3.38 -8.46 1.89
N TRP A 96 -4.02 -7.60 1.10
CA TRP A 96 -3.32 -6.76 0.15
C TRP A 96 -2.56 -5.68 0.91
N HIS A 97 -1.32 -5.45 0.52
CA HIS A 97 -0.49 -4.47 1.18
C HIS A 97 0.46 -3.78 0.20
N PHE A 98 0.71 -2.51 0.48
CA PHE A 98 1.80 -1.74 -0.10
C PHE A 98 2.75 -1.33 1.02
N THR A 99 4.05 -1.35 0.74
CA THR A 99 5.05 -0.91 1.71
C THR A 99 6.00 0.10 1.13
N TYR A 100 6.36 1.10 1.94
CA TYR A 100 7.32 2.12 1.58
C TYR A 100 8.28 2.37 2.74
N ASN A 101 9.57 2.42 2.46
CA ASN A 101 10.58 2.74 3.46
C ASN A 101 10.64 4.26 3.62
N LEU A 102 10.36 4.78 4.82
CA LEU A 102 10.37 6.22 5.08
C LEU A 102 11.79 6.75 5.30
N ASP A 103 12.70 5.88 5.72
CA ASP A 103 14.14 6.13 5.87
C ASP A 103 14.93 4.93 5.30
N ASP A 104 16.26 4.97 5.38
CA ASP A 104 17.09 3.77 5.22
C ASP A 104 16.60 2.69 6.18
N THR A 105 16.06 1.59 5.65
CA THR A 105 15.29 0.62 6.44
C THR A 105 15.81 -0.80 6.23
N VAL A 106 16.07 -1.49 7.34
CA VAL A 106 16.40 -2.92 7.37
C VAL A 106 15.28 -3.65 8.10
N GLY A 107 14.66 -4.62 7.43
CA GLY A 107 13.59 -5.43 8.01
C GLY A 107 13.74 -6.91 7.68
N VAL A 108 13.26 -7.75 8.58
CA VAL A 108 13.26 -9.21 8.45
C VAL A 108 11.82 -9.70 8.36
N THR A 109 11.53 -10.51 7.33
CA THR A 109 10.20 -11.09 7.13
C THR A 109 10.28 -12.60 7.21
N MET A 110 9.44 -13.19 8.06
CA MET A 110 9.23 -14.63 8.14
C MET A 110 7.86 -14.94 7.54
N HIS A 111 7.82 -15.91 6.63
CA HIS A 111 6.59 -16.50 6.12
C HIS A 111 6.28 -17.73 6.94
N VAL A 112 5.11 -17.74 7.59
CA VAL A 112 4.60 -18.91 8.30
C VAL A 112 3.58 -19.57 7.38
N LEU A 113 3.85 -20.82 7.00
CA LEU A 113 3.00 -21.64 6.12
C LEU A 113 1.82 -22.24 6.88
#